data_AF-A0A3D3CGJ4-F1
#
_entry.id   AF-A0A3D3CGJ4-F1
#
_cell.length_a   1.000
_cell.length_b   1.000
_cell.length_c   1.000
_cell.angle_alpha   90.00
_cell.angle_beta   90.00
_cell.angle_gamma   90.00
#
_symmetry.space_group_name_H-M   'P 1'
#
loop_
_entity.id
_entity.type
_entity.pdbx_description
1 polymer ?
#
loop_
_entity_poly.entity_id
_entity_poly.type
_entity_poly.pdbx_seq_one_letter_code
_entity_poly.pdbx_strand_id
1 'polypeptide(L)' 'RLRNANAENLPTYPSSMPTLPLDFVLYSRGIVVDEFRVPRVRFSDHLPVVCDFRVLPRGEGRTP' A
#
# COMPACT_ATOMS: atom_id res chain seq x y z
N ARG A 1 14.00 6.90 -4.71
CA ARG A 1 12.60 7.05 -5.18
C ARG A 1 11.72 6.12 -4.38
N LEU A 2 10.59 6.61 -3.85
CA LEU A 2 9.60 5.80 -3.15
C LEU A 2 8.60 5.21 -4.14
N ARG A 3 8.07 4.03 -3.83
CA ARG A 3 7.01 3.33 -4.58
C ARG A 3 5.76 3.23 -3.71
N ASN A 4 4.59 3.34 -4.33
CA ASN A 4 3.32 3.11 -3.65
C ASN A 4 3.02 1.61 -3.60
N ALA A 5 2.63 1.08 -2.43
CA ALA A 5 2.17 -0.30 -2.28
C ALA A 5 0.78 -0.52 -2.89
N ASN A 6 -0.05 0.52 -2.94
CA ASN A 6 -1.35 0.50 -3.60
C ASN A 6 -1.20 0.67 -5.13
N ALA A 7 -0.73 -0.37 -5.81
CA ALA A 7 -0.51 -0.34 -7.26
C ALA A 7 -1.82 -0.20 -8.07
N GLU A 8 -2.93 -0.64 -7.49
CA GLU A 8 -4.26 -0.64 -8.12
C GLU A 8 -5.08 0.63 -7.81
N ASN A 9 -4.52 1.56 -7.01
CA ASN A 9 -5.22 2.77 -6.55
C ASN A 9 -6.58 2.45 -5.87
N LEU A 10 -6.61 1.38 -5.07
CA LEU A 10 -7.79 1.03 -4.28
C LEU A 10 -8.23 2.21 -3.41
N PRO A 11 -9.53 2.53 -3.39
CA PRO A 11 -10.05 3.62 -2.56
C PRO A 11 -9.91 3.28 -1.08
N THR A 12 -9.50 4.24 -0.28
CA THR A 12 -9.21 4.05 1.16
C THR A 12 -10.28 4.66 2.05
N TYR A 13 -11.44 4.99 1.49
CA TYR A 13 -12.59 5.52 2.22
C TYR A 13 -13.91 5.04 1.59
N PRO A 14 -14.98 4.87 2.40
CA PRO A 14 -16.30 4.49 1.91
C PRO A 14 -17.03 5.72 1.34
N SER A 15 -16.96 5.89 0.02
CA SER A 15 -17.77 6.86 -0.73
C SER A 15 -18.55 6.16 -1.84
N SER A 16 -19.62 6.80 -2.32
CA SER A 16 -20.37 6.39 -3.50
C SER A 16 -19.54 6.51 -4.79
N MET A 17 -18.59 7.45 -4.83
CA MET A 17 -17.62 7.61 -5.92
C MET A 17 -16.24 7.96 -5.33
N PRO A 18 -15.48 6.97 -4.83
CA PRO A 18 -14.16 7.22 -4.30
C PRO A 18 -13.15 7.21 -5.44
N THR A 19 -12.74 8.40 -5.89
CA THR A 19 -11.93 8.57 -7.11
C THR A 19 -10.43 8.74 -6.84
N LEU A 20 -10.02 8.90 -5.58
CA LEU A 20 -8.63 9.16 -5.19
C LEU A 20 -8.22 8.24 -4.03
N PRO A 21 -7.04 7.63 -4.04
CA PRO A 21 -6.46 7.08 -2.82
C PRO A 21 -5.95 8.24 -1.96
N LEU A 22 -6.42 8.33 -0.72
CA LEU A 22 -5.99 9.38 0.23
C LEU A 22 -4.92 8.85 1.20
N ASP A 23 -4.95 7.54 1.45
CA ASP A 23 -4.02 6.86 2.35
C ASP A 23 -2.97 6.09 1.56
N PHE A 24 -1.69 6.34 1.88
CA PHE A 24 -0.55 5.80 1.13
C PHE A 24 0.38 4.99 2.03
N VAL A 25 0.80 3.82 1.55
CA VAL A 25 1.94 3.07 2.08
C VAL A 25 3.08 3.18 1.07
N LEU A 26 4.12 3.93 1.42
CA LEU A 26 5.27 4.17 0.56
C LEU A 26 6.46 3.33 1.02
N TYR A 27 7.16 2.69 0.08
CA TYR A 27 8.33 1.89 0.38
C TYR A 27 9.52 2.24 -0.52
N SER A 28 10.72 1.97 0.00
CA SER A 28 11.99 2.18 -0.69
C SER A 28 12.54 0.87 -1.25
N ARG A 29 13.72 0.91 -1.90
CA ARG A 29 14.41 -0.30 -2.36
C ARG A 29 14.72 -1.22 -1.18
N GLY A 30 14.70 -2.53 -1.42
CA GLY A 30 14.91 -3.54 -0.38
C GLY A 30 13.64 -3.96 0.34
N ILE A 31 12.47 -3.46 -0.07
CA ILE A 31 11.16 -3.95 0.38
C ILE A 31 10.41 -4.56 -0.81
N VAL A 32 9.84 -5.73 -0.60
CA VAL A 32 8.92 -6.40 -1.54
C VAL A 32 7.55 -6.45 -0.89
N VAL A 33 6.55 -5.89 -1.57
CA VAL A 33 5.14 -5.99 -1.18
C VAL A 33 4.62 -7.31 -1.72
N ASP A 34 4.15 -8.18 -0.83
CA ASP A 34 3.57 -9.48 -1.18
C ASP A 34 2.06 -9.34 -1.42
N GLU A 35 1.36 -8.56 -0.58
CA GLU A 35 -0.07 -8.32 -0.71
C GLU A 35 -0.43 -6.91 -0.22
N PHE A 36 -1.38 -6.27 -0.91
CA PHE A 36 -1.99 -5.02 -0.48
C PHE A 36 -3.51 -5.14 -0.58
N ARG A 37 -4.22 -4.84 0.50
CA ARG A 37 -5.69 -4.90 0.54
C ARG A 37 -6.29 -3.77 1.34
N VAL A 38 -7.53 -3.43 0.99
CA VAL A 38 -8.37 -2.45 1.70
C VAL A 38 -9.67 -3.14 2.13
N PRO A 39 -9.72 -3.79 3.31
CA PRO A 39 -10.92 -4.47 3.78
C PRO A 39 -12.11 -3.51 3.92
N ARG A 40 -13.27 -3.91 3.39
CA ARG A 40 -14.51 -3.11 3.44
C ARG A 40 -15.25 -3.29 4.77
N VAL A 41 -14.69 -2.73 5.84
CA VAL A 41 -15.31 -2.68 7.19
C VAL A 41 -15.72 -1.25 7.53
N ARG A 42 -16.74 -1.08 8.39
CA ARG A 42 -17.28 0.23 8.78
C ARG A 42 -17.03 0.56 10.25
N PHE A 43 -15.78 0.42 10.68
CA PHE A 43 -15.34 0.83 12.01
C PHE A 43 -14.88 2.28 12.07
N SER A 44 -14.67 2.91 10.90
CA SER A 44 -14.22 4.29 10.73
C SER A 44 -14.81 4.87 9.43
N ASP A 45 -14.69 6.18 9.24
CA ASP A 45 -14.92 6.89 7.98
C ASP A 45 -13.75 6.70 6.99
N HIS A 46 -12.66 6.07 7.41
CA HIS A 46 -11.63 5.50 6.54
C HIS A 46 -11.71 3.97 6.50
N LEU A 47 -11.29 3.38 5.37
CA LEU A 47 -11.10 1.95 5.25
C LEU A 47 -9.68 1.58 5.71
N PRO A 48 -9.50 0.50 6.49
CA PRO A 48 -8.18 0.06 6.89
C PRO A 48 -7.34 -0.34 5.67
N VAL A 49 -6.06 0.00 5.70
CA VAL A 49 -5.07 -0.44 4.72
C VAL A 49 -4.23 -1.55 5.35
N VAL A 50 -4.10 -2.68 4.65
CA VAL A 50 -3.24 -3.78 5.09
C VAL A 50 -2.23 -4.09 3.98
N CYS A 51 -0.96 -4.17 4.36
CA CYS A 51 0.16 -4.40 3.47
C CYS A 51 1.05 -5.47 4.06
N ASP A 52 1.07 -6.64 3.44
CA ASP A 52 1.99 -7.72 3.78
C ASP A 52 3.25 -7.54 2.94
N PHE A 53 4.41 -7.50 3.60
CA PHE A 53 5.68 -7.22 2.94
C PHE A 53 6.85 -7.95 3.60
N ARG A 54 7.94 -8.08 2.84
CA ARG A 54 9.22 -8.60 3.32
C ARG A 54 10.34 -7.61 3.06
N VAL A 55 11.33 -7.65 3.93
CA VAL A 55 12.59 -6.90 3.80
C VAL A 55 13.63 -7.82 3.20
N LEU A 56 14.26 -7.37 2.12
CA LEU A 56 15.35 -8.09 1.48
C LEU A 56 16.65 -7.97 2.29
N PRO A 57 17.51 -8.99 2.28
CA PRO A 57 18.84 -8.90 2.89
C PRO A 57 19.64 -7.72 2.34
N ARG A 58 20.47 -7.11 3.18
CA ARG A 58 21.35 -6.01 2.76
C ARG A 58 22.29 -6.50 1.64
N GLY A 59 22.10 -5.98 0.43
CA GLY A 59 22.90 -6.32 -0.76
C GLY A 59 22.03 -6.63 -1.98
N GLU A 60 20.83 -7.16 -1.78
CA GLU A 60 19.86 -7.40 -2.84
C GLU A 60 18.91 -6.20 -3.00
N GLY A 61 18.79 -5.71 -4.23
CA GLY A 61 18.01 -4.50 -4.56
C GLY A 61 18.83 -3.23 -4.77
N ARG A 62 20.16 -3.30 -4.62
CA ARG A 62 21.09 -2.27 -5.11
C ARG A 62 21.42 -2.58 -6.56
N THR A 63 20.53 -2.22 -7.49
CA THR A 63 20.93 -2.16 -8.91
C THR A 63 22.12 -1.20 -9.02
N PRO A 64 23.19 -1.54 -9.77
CA PRO A 64 24.31 -0.63 -10.00
C PRO A 64 23.84 0.73 -10.53
#